data_AF-A0A2N3NC97-F1
#
_entry.id   AF-A0A2N3NC97-F1
#
_cell.length_a   1.000
_cell.length_b   1.000
_cell.length_c   1.000
_cell.angle_alpha   90.00
_cell.angle_beta   90.00
_cell.angle_gamma   90.00
#
_symmetry.space_group_name_H-M   'P 1'
#
loop_
_entity.id
_entity.type
_entity.pdbx_description
1 polymer ?
#
loop_
_entity_poly.entity_id
_entity_poly.type
_entity_poly.pdbx_seq_one_letter_code
_entity_poly.pdbx_strand_id
1 'polypeptide(L)'
;MVFTAFNCGGNQLAPFCHNVLQWNLLALPGQPVVVVRGSIRPAQVFTMRPSYINALLIQSRGQVSTPPCTECQRLRAGAQDRLNRPFPVCVRTPGHFGGACGNCKWRDHAARCMPGDDDQGGDDGMGGGGRVRTPRTQGRYPALPAAGSSSENPIVL
;
A
#
# COMPACT_ATOMS: atom_id res chain seq x y z
N MET A 1 -14.95 -13.66 3.61
CA MET A 1 -14.33 -12.66 2.71
C MET A 1 -13.58 -13.42 1.64
N VAL A 2 -13.71 -13.04 0.37
CA VAL A 2 -12.96 -13.70 -0.72
C VAL A 2 -11.66 -12.93 -0.94
N PHE A 3 -10.54 -13.64 -0.99
CA PHE A 3 -9.22 -13.07 -1.28
C PHE A 3 -8.74 -13.49 -2.67
N THR A 4 -7.87 -12.68 -3.26
CA THR A 4 -7.28 -12.96 -4.57
C THR A 4 -5.80 -12.61 -4.54
N ALA A 5 -4.96 -13.39 -5.22
CA ALA A 5 -3.54 -13.07 -5.35
C ALA A 5 -3.34 -12.02 -6.45
N PHE A 6 -2.50 -11.02 -6.16
CA PHE A 6 -2.01 -10.02 -7.08
C PHE A 6 -0.54 -10.32 -7.34
N ASN A 7 -0.22 -10.75 -8.56
CA ASN A 7 1.08 -11.32 -8.88
C ASN A 7 2.11 -10.22 -9.19
N CYS A 8 2.69 -9.64 -8.14
CA CYS A 8 3.67 -8.54 -8.22
C CYS A 8 4.94 -8.79 -7.39
N GLY A 9 5.20 -10.06 -7.04
CA GLY A 9 6.35 -10.46 -6.23
C GLY A 9 7.69 -10.36 -6.94
N GLY A 10 7.71 -10.42 -8.28
CA GLY A 10 8.91 -10.24 -9.09
C GLY A 10 9.07 -8.78 -9.53
N ASN A 11 9.50 -8.59 -10.78
CA ASN A 11 9.77 -7.27 -11.37
C ASN A 11 8.57 -6.62 -12.07
N GLN A 12 7.34 -7.15 -11.89
CA GLN A 12 6.14 -6.61 -12.54
C GLN A 12 5.86 -5.14 -12.17
N LEU A 13 6.34 -4.68 -11.01
CA LEU A 13 6.20 -3.29 -10.57
C LEU A 13 7.29 -2.34 -11.11
N ALA A 14 8.31 -2.86 -11.79
CA ALA A 14 9.45 -2.08 -12.28
C ALA A 14 9.04 -0.89 -13.19
N PRO A 15 8.10 -1.04 -14.16
CA PRO A 15 7.69 0.06 -15.02
C PRO A 15 7.06 1.26 -14.28
N PHE A 16 6.59 1.03 -13.04
CA PHE A 16 5.91 2.02 -12.22
C PHE A 16 6.83 2.64 -11.15
N CYS A 17 8.10 2.24 -11.09
CA CYS A 17 9.09 2.75 -10.14
C CYS A 17 9.82 3.98 -10.74
N HIS A 18 9.67 5.13 -10.09
CA HIS A 18 10.18 6.42 -10.57
C HIS A 18 11.10 7.13 -9.57
N ASN A 19 11.32 6.57 -8.38
CA ASN A 19 12.23 7.15 -7.39
C ASN A 19 13.07 6.08 -6.69
N VAL A 20 14.17 6.52 -6.06
CA VAL A 20 15.15 5.64 -5.40
C VAL A 20 14.51 4.77 -4.32
N LEU A 21 13.57 5.30 -3.54
CA LEU A 21 12.90 4.51 -2.49
C LEU A 21 12.08 3.35 -3.06
N GLN A 22 11.44 3.53 -4.22
CA GLN A 22 10.71 2.47 -4.90
C GLN A 22 11.65 1.41 -5.46
N TRP A 23 12.74 1.84 -6.10
CA TRP A 23 13.75 0.93 -6.63
C TRP A 23 14.46 0.12 -5.54
N ASN A 24 14.79 0.75 -4.41
CA ASN A 24 15.37 0.07 -3.25
C ASN A 24 14.44 -1.02 -2.72
N LEU A 25 13.14 -0.73 -2.61
CA LEU A 25 12.16 -1.73 -2.21
C LEU A 25 12.00 -2.83 -3.26
N LEU A 26 11.99 -2.47 -4.55
CA LEU A 26 11.82 -3.41 -5.64
C LEU A 26 12.93 -4.48 -5.65
N ALA A 27 14.16 -4.08 -5.30
CA ALA A 27 15.34 -4.95 -5.22
C ALA A 27 15.28 -5.99 -4.09
N LEU A 28 14.40 -5.80 -3.09
CA LEU A 28 14.18 -6.79 -2.05
C LEU A 28 13.36 -7.98 -2.59
N PRO A 29 13.53 -9.19 -2.04
CA PRO A 29 12.73 -10.34 -2.43
C PRO A 29 11.24 -10.04 -2.19
N GLY A 30 10.44 -10.13 -3.25
CA GLY A 30 9.01 -9.89 -3.18
C GLY A 30 8.19 -11.17 -3.14
N GLN A 31 7.00 -11.05 -2.57
CA GLN A 31 5.98 -12.08 -2.52
C GLN A 31 4.73 -11.63 -3.27
N PRO A 32 3.92 -12.57 -3.80
CA PRO A 32 2.58 -12.25 -4.29
C PRO A 32 1.75 -11.58 -3.21
N VAL A 33 1.00 -10.54 -3.57
CA VAL A 33 0.21 -9.77 -2.60
C VAL A 33 -1.19 -10.34 -2.52
N VAL A 34 -1.64 -10.69 -1.32
CA VAL A 34 -3.04 -11.07 -1.09
C VAL A 34 -3.89 -9.82 -0.97
N VAL A 35 -4.95 -9.73 -1.77
CA VAL A 35 -5.91 -8.61 -1.76
C VAL A 35 -7.33 -9.09 -1.47
N VAL A 36 -8.14 -8.23 -0.87
CA VAL A 36 -9.58 -8.46 -0.75
C VAL A 36 -10.20 -8.39 -2.15
N ARG A 37 -10.97 -9.40 -2.55
CA ARG A 37 -11.56 -9.44 -3.89
C ARG A 37 -12.41 -8.19 -4.16
N GLY A 38 -12.15 -7.55 -5.31
CA GLY A 38 -12.83 -6.32 -5.73
C GLY A 38 -12.33 -5.02 -5.10
N SER A 39 -11.37 -5.07 -4.17
CA SER A 39 -10.83 -3.87 -3.49
C SER A 39 -9.77 -3.13 -4.30
N ILE A 40 -9.03 -3.85 -5.15
CA ILE A 40 -8.09 -3.29 -6.11
C ILE A 40 -8.63 -3.52 -7.51
N ARG A 41 -8.83 -2.45 -8.26
CA ARG A 41 -9.15 -2.51 -9.68
C ARG A 41 -7.87 -2.27 -10.49
N PRO A 42 -7.59 -3.04 -11.57
CA PRO A 42 -6.42 -2.80 -12.42
C PRO A 42 -6.33 -1.34 -12.87
N ALA A 43 -7.46 -0.74 -13.25
CA ALA A 43 -7.55 0.67 -13.62
C ALA A 43 -6.97 1.63 -12.55
N GLN A 44 -7.10 1.31 -11.26
CA GLN A 44 -6.48 2.11 -10.19
C GLN A 44 -4.96 2.01 -10.24
N VAL A 45 -4.40 0.82 -10.45
CA VAL A 45 -2.95 0.64 -10.56
C VAL A 45 -2.40 1.35 -11.80
N PHE A 46 -3.11 1.27 -12.92
CA PHE A 46 -2.75 1.97 -14.16
C PHE A 46 -2.88 3.50 -14.09
N THR A 47 -3.55 4.08 -13.07
CA THR A 47 -3.43 5.53 -12.82
C THR A 47 -2.02 5.95 -12.39
N MET A 48 -1.13 4.99 -12.09
CA MET A 48 0.24 5.21 -11.66
C MET A 48 0.36 6.11 -10.43
N ARG A 49 -0.70 6.19 -9.61
CA ARG A 49 -0.67 6.99 -8.40
C ARG A 49 0.42 6.45 -7.47
N PRO A 50 1.40 7.25 -7.02
CA PRO A 50 2.50 6.77 -6.18
C PRO A 50 2.03 6.06 -4.91
N SER A 51 0.89 6.44 -4.34
CA SER A 51 0.29 5.77 -3.18
C SER A 51 -0.01 4.28 -3.43
N TYR A 52 -0.50 3.93 -4.62
CA TYR A 52 -0.91 2.56 -4.96
C TYR A 52 0.30 1.70 -5.25
N ILE A 53 1.24 2.23 -6.04
CA ILE A 53 2.50 1.54 -6.35
C ILE A 53 3.31 1.31 -5.07
N ASN A 54 3.46 2.34 -4.23
CA ASN A 54 4.16 2.20 -2.95
C ASN A 54 3.46 1.20 -2.03
N ALA A 55 2.14 1.19 -2.00
CA ALA A 55 1.39 0.24 -1.19
C ALA A 55 1.60 -1.22 -1.66
N LEU A 56 1.59 -1.47 -2.97
CA LEU A 56 1.88 -2.79 -3.55
C LEU A 56 3.32 -3.22 -3.26
N LEU A 57 4.30 -2.32 -3.41
CA LEU A 57 5.69 -2.60 -3.05
C LEU A 57 5.83 -2.95 -1.56
N ILE A 58 5.22 -2.17 -0.66
CA ILE A 58 5.23 -2.42 0.79
C ILE A 58 4.62 -3.79 1.11
N GLN A 59 3.48 -4.14 0.53
CA GLN A 59 2.83 -5.43 0.82
C GLN A 59 3.60 -6.61 0.26
N SER A 60 4.31 -6.42 -0.85
CA SER A 60 5.08 -7.48 -1.50
C SER A 60 6.41 -7.74 -0.81
N ARG A 61 7.08 -6.70 -0.29
CA ARG A 61 8.46 -6.77 0.24
C ARG A 61 8.62 -6.46 1.72
N GLY A 62 7.56 -6.01 2.38
CA GLY A 62 7.62 -5.64 3.78
C GLY A 62 7.42 -6.81 4.74
N GLN A 63 7.41 -6.47 6.02
CA GLN A 63 7.20 -7.38 7.14
C GLN A 63 5.81 -7.19 7.73
N VAL A 64 5.18 -8.29 8.14
CA VAL A 64 3.90 -8.25 8.85
C VAL A 64 4.09 -7.53 10.18
N SER A 65 3.27 -6.51 10.42
CA SER A 65 3.21 -5.80 11.69
C SER A 65 2.21 -6.51 12.60
N THR A 66 2.73 -7.16 13.63
CA THR A 66 1.98 -7.65 14.78
C THR A 66 2.44 -6.85 15.98
N PRO A 67 1.56 -6.00 16.54
CA PRO A 67 0.18 -5.75 16.24
C PRO A 67 0.11 -4.87 14.99
N PRO A 68 -1.05 -4.88 14.30
CA PRO A 68 -1.24 -3.99 13.17
C PRO A 68 -1.26 -2.52 13.65
N CYS A 69 -1.00 -1.57 12.75
CA CYS A 69 -1.09 -0.14 13.09
C CYS A 69 -2.47 0.24 13.64
N THR A 70 -2.53 1.27 14.48
CA THR A 70 -3.78 1.75 15.12
C THR A 70 -4.91 2.00 14.11
N GLU A 71 -4.60 2.55 12.93
CA GLU A 71 -5.61 2.76 11.88
C GLU A 71 -6.11 1.43 11.26
N CYS A 72 -5.23 0.44 11.08
CA CYS A 72 -5.64 -0.89 10.64
C CYS A 72 -6.44 -1.63 11.73
N GLN A 73 -6.12 -1.44 13.01
CA GLN A 73 -6.91 -1.96 14.14
C GLN A 73 -8.32 -1.35 14.13
N ARG A 74 -8.42 -0.02 14.04
CA ARG A 74 -9.69 0.72 14.00
C ARG A 74 -10.57 0.30 12.82
N LEU A 75 -9.97 0.12 11.63
CA LEU A 75 -10.69 -0.34 10.43
C LEU A 75 -11.09 -1.81 10.49
N ARG A 76 -10.45 -2.64 11.32
CA ARG A 76 -10.89 -4.02 11.57
C ARG A 76 -12.07 -4.07 12.53
N ALA A 77 -12.09 -3.18 13.53
CA ALA A 77 -13.20 -3.04 14.46
C ALA A 77 -14.46 -2.41 13.82
N GLY A 78 -14.27 -1.49 12.87
CA GLY A 78 -15.37 -0.89 12.12
C GLY A 78 -15.80 -1.75 10.93
N ALA A 79 -17.12 -1.96 10.75
CA ALA A 79 -17.68 -2.57 9.54
C ALA A 79 -17.53 -1.69 8.28
N GLN A 80 -16.99 -0.47 8.43
CA GLN A 80 -17.00 0.56 7.41
C GLN A 80 -15.96 0.29 6.30
N ASP A 81 -16.51 -0.05 5.14
CA ASP A 81 -15.93 0.10 3.82
C ASP A 81 -14.66 -0.73 3.51
N ARG A 82 -14.92 -1.99 3.14
CA ARG A 82 -13.91 -2.95 2.67
C ARG A 82 -13.11 -2.44 1.45
N LEU A 83 -13.61 -1.45 0.70
CA LEU A 83 -12.87 -0.83 -0.39
C LEU A 83 -11.68 0.01 0.11
N ASN A 84 -11.72 0.50 1.35
CA ASN A 84 -10.64 1.30 1.94
C ASN A 84 -9.51 0.45 2.53
N ARG A 85 -9.66 -0.88 2.60
CA ARG A 85 -8.65 -1.79 3.14
C ARG A 85 -8.38 -2.93 2.16
N PRO A 86 -7.63 -2.67 1.09
CA PRO A 86 -7.42 -3.67 0.05
C PRO A 86 -6.60 -4.86 0.52
N PHE A 87 -5.78 -4.69 1.56
CA PHE A 87 -4.92 -5.76 2.06
C PHE A 87 -5.44 -6.32 3.39
N PRO A 88 -5.61 -7.65 3.52
CA PRO A 88 -6.09 -8.26 4.76
C PRO A 88 -5.11 -8.12 5.91
N VAL A 89 -3.80 -8.08 5.60
CA VAL A 89 -2.70 -8.05 6.55
C VAL A 89 -2.03 -6.66 6.55
N CYS A 90 -1.66 -6.18 7.73
CA CYS A 90 -0.89 -4.94 7.89
C CYS A 90 0.60 -5.25 7.68
N VAL A 91 1.16 -4.89 6.53
CA VAL A 91 2.58 -5.05 6.23
C VAL A 91 3.25 -3.67 6.22
N ARG A 92 4.44 -3.56 6.82
CA ARG A 92 5.23 -2.34 6.94
C ARG A 92 6.64 -2.57 6.40
N THR A 93 7.31 -1.50 6.00
CA THR A 93 8.72 -1.51 5.63
C THR A 93 9.46 -0.47 6.47
N PRO A 94 10.05 -0.84 7.62
CA PRO A 94 10.91 0.06 8.39
C PRO A 94 11.99 0.70 7.49
N GLY A 95 12.30 1.98 7.74
CA GLY A 95 13.25 2.74 6.92
C GLY A 95 12.74 3.21 5.55
N HIS A 96 11.57 2.76 5.07
CA HIS A 96 11.01 3.17 3.79
C HIS A 96 9.65 3.84 3.95
N PHE A 97 9.38 4.89 3.17
CA PHE A 97 8.10 5.62 3.15
C PHE A 97 7.61 6.09 4.55
N GLY A 98 8.54 6.43 5.45
CA GLY A 98 8.22 6.82 6.83
C GLY A 98 7.73 5.67 7.70
N GLY A 99 8.05 4.42 7.33
CA GLY A 99 7.65 3.22 8.05
C GLY A 99 6.16 2.90 7.96
N ALA A 100 5.40 3.56 7.08
CA ALA A 100 3.95 3.35 6.95
C ALA A 100 3.59 1.97 6.37
N CYS A 101 2.40 1.47 6.72
CA CYS A 101 1.90 0.20 6.18
C CYS A 101 1.25 0.36 4.81
N GLY A 102 1.11 -0.74 4.05
CA GLY A 102 0.53 -0.74 2.71
C GLY A 102 -0.92 -0.22 2.68
N ASN A 103 -1.76 -0.59 3.66
CA ASN A 103 -3.14 -0.09 3.75
C ASN A 103 -3.21 1.43 3.98
N CYS A 104 -2.39 1.97 4.88
CA CYS A 104 -2.34 3.41 5.12
C CYS A 104 -1.76 4.14 3.90
N LYS A 105 -0.75 3.57 3.24
CA LYS A 105 -0.15 4.15 2.03
C LYS A 105 -1.15 4.18 0.87
N TRP A 106 -1.94 3.12 0.68
CA TRP A 106 -2.96 3.03 -0.36
C TRP A 106 -3.97 4.18 -0.29
N ARG A 107 -4.45 4.48 0.92
CA ARG A 107 -5.40 5.56 1.21
C ARG A 107 -4.78 6.95 1.24
N ASP A 108 -3.46 7.05 1.09
CA ASP A 108 -2.69 8.28 1.32
C ASP A 108 -2.78 8.81 2.77
N HIS A 109 -2.98 7.90 3.72
CA HIS A 109 -3.08 8.16 5.15
C HIS A 109 -1.80 7.77 5.88
N ALA A 110 -0.64 7.79 5.20
CA ALA A 110 0.64 7.39 5.78
C ALA A 110 1.00 8.20 7.05
N ALA A 111 0.66 9.49 7.09
CA ALA A 111 0.88 10.35 8.25
C ALA A 111 0.04 9.96 9.49
N ARG A 112 -0.99 9.12 9.34
CA ARG A 112 -1.81 8.58 10.44
C ARG A 112 -1.40 7.16 10.83
N CYS A 113 -0.36 6.61 10.20
CA CYS A 113 0.06 5.22 10.38
C CYS A 113 0.99 5.08 11.60
N MET A 114 0.40 5.07 12.80
CA MET A 114 1.16 4.84 14.02
C MET A 114 1.42 3.33 14.21
N PRO A 115 2.58 2.90 14.75
CA PRO A 115 2.75 1.54 15.24
C PRO A 115 1.55 1.13 16.12
N GLY A 116 1.17 -0.15 16.10
CA GLY A 116 0.23 -0.62 17.11
C GLY A 116 0.97 -0.69 18.44
N ASP A 117 0.28 -0.40 19.54
CA ASP A 117 0.86 -0.53 20.87
C ASP A 117 1.11 -2.01 21.16
N ASP A 118 2.38 -2.41 21.11
CA ASP A 118 2.89 -3.59 21.78
C ASP A 118 3.62 -3.12 23.03
N ASP A 119 3.32 -3.73 24.17
CA ASP A 119 4.08 -3.60 25.42
C ASP A 119 5.49 -4.22 25.30
N GLN A 120 6.30 -3.75 24.35
CA GLN A 120 7.73 -4.05 24.33
C GLN A 120 8.52 -2.81 23.95
N GLY A 121 9.12 -2.22 24.99
CA GLY A 121 9.99 -1.06 24.93
C GLY A 121 11.24 -1.27 24.09
N GLY A 122 11.74 -0.13 23.63
CA GLY A 122 13.04 0.09 23.02
C GLY A 122 13.14 1.58 22.69
N ASP A 123 13.71 2.34 23.61
CA ASP A 123 14.35 3.63 23.35
C ASP A 123 15.35 3.46 22.17
N ASP A 124 15.45 4.39 21.23
CA ASP A 124 16.25 5.60 21.35
C ASP A 124 15.90 6.62 20.26
N GLY A 125 15.81 7.90 20.66
CA GLY A 125 16.55 8.97 19.98
C GLY A 125 16.07 9.55 18.63
N MET A 126 15.48 10.75 18.73
CA MET A 126 15.87 11.99 18.03
C MET A 126 15.56 12.24 16.52
N GLY A 127 14.96 13.41 16.25
CA GLY A 127 15.01 14.16 14.97
C GLY A 127 13.69 14.14 14.19
N GLY A 128 12.90 15.21 14.08
CA GLY A 128 13.29 16.55 13.62
C GLY A 128 13.05 16.65 12.09
N GLY A 129 12.00 17.37 11.64
CA GLY A 129 11.80 17.58 10.20
C GLY A 129 10.46 18.20 9.82
N GLY A 130 10.50 19.47 9.38
CA GLY A 130 9.35 20.34 9.16
C GLY A 130 8.42 19.95 8.00
N ARG A 131 7.18 20.42 8.11
CA ARG A 131 6.12 20.30 7.11
C ARG A 131 6.40 21.21 5.92
N VAL A 132 6.81 20.64 4.78
CA VAL A 132 6.74 21.36 3.49
C VAL A 132 5.38 21.06 2.85
N ARG A 133 4.52 22.08 2.80
CA ARG A 133 3.28 22.06 2.01
C ARG A 133 3.63 22.40 0.57
N THR A 134 3.45 21.47 -0.37
CA THR A 134 3.45 21.79 -1.81
C THR A 134 2.02 21.94 -2.35
N PRO A 135 1.76 22.88 -3.28
CA PRO A 135 0.42 23.14 -3.81
C PRO A 135 -0.10 22.00 -4.72
N ARG A 136 -1.40 21.74 -4.65
CA ARG A 136 -2.13 20.81 -5.53
C ARG A 136 -2.37 21.47 -6.89
N THR A 137 -1.67 21.04 -7.93
CA THR A 137 -2.07 21.28 -9.32
C THR A 137 -2.99 20.15 -9.79
N GLN A 138 -4.23 20.50 -10.12
CA GLN A 138 -5.23 19.58 -10.67
C GLN A 138 -5.01 19.45 -12.18
N GLY A 139 -4.43 18.34 -12.61
CA GLY A 139 -4.37 17.94 -14.03
C GLY A 139 -5.61 17.11 -14.39
N ARG A 140 -6.43 17.64 -15.30
CA ARG A 140 -7.62 17.01 -15.89
C ARG A 140 -7.18 16.06 -17.01
N TYR A 141 -7.52 14.77 -16.94
CA TYR A 141 -7.33 13.82 -18.04
C TYR A 141 -8.64 13.11 -18.43
N PRO A 142 -8.78 12.67 -19.70
CA PRO A 142 -10.05 12.29 -20.30
C PRO A 142 -10.49 10.87 -19.95
N ALA A 143 -11.80 10.62 -20.06
CA ALA A 143 -12.43 9.33 -19.81
C ALA A 143 -12.22 8.34 -20.98
N LEU A 144 -11.93 7.08 -20.67
CA LEU A 144 -11.90 5.97 -21.62
C LEU A 144 -12.57 4.70 -21.03
N PRO A 145 -13.06 3.79 -21.90
CA PRO A 145 -14.32 3.09 -21.70
C PRO A 145 -14.21 1.79 -20.90
N ALA A 146 -15.36 1.36 -20.39
CA ALA A 146 -15.54 0.14 -19.60
C ALA A 146 -15.33 -1.12 -20.44
N ALA A 147 -14.55 -2.07 -19.91
CA ALA A 147 -14.39 -3.39 -20.51
C ALA A 147 -14.65 -4.50 -19.48
N GLY A 148 -15.68 -5.29 -19.78
CA GLY A 148 -15.60 -6.75 -19.90
C GLY A 148 -15.24 -7.58 -18.67
N SER A 149 -16.24 -8.22 -18.09
CA SER A 149 -16.13 -9.29 -17.11
C SER A 149 -15.55 -10.56 -17.72
N SER A 150 -14.55 -11.17 -17.09
CA SER A 150 -14.32 -12.62 -17.13
C SER A 150 -13.50 -13.11 -15.93
N SER A 151 -13.85 -14.31 -15.49
CA SER A 151 -13.58 -14.97 -14.21
C SER A 151 -12.16 -15.48 -14.01
N GLU A 152 -11.78 -15.59 -12.72
CA GLU A 152 -10.75 -16.50 -12.18
C GLU A 152 -9.29 -16.34 -12.62
N ASN A 153 -8.87 -15.15 -13.02
CA ASN A 153 -7.45 -14.87 -13.20
C ASN A 153 -6.88 -14.06 -12.02
N PRO A 154 -5.66 -14.39 -11.52
CA PRO A 154 -4.92 -13.47 -10.68
C PRO A 154 -4.82 -12.11 -11.40
N ILE A 155 -4.82 -11.02 -10.65
CA ILE A 155 -4.56 -9.72 -11.28
C ILE A 155 -3.08 -9.72 -11.67
N VAL A 156 -2.83 -9.82 -12.98
CA VAL A 156 -1.51 -9.75 -13.60
C VAL A 156 -1.32 -8.33 -14.14
N LEU A 157 -0.17 -7.74 -13.81
CA LEU A 157 0.32 -6.48 -14.40
C LEU A 157 1.18 -6.77 -15.62
#